data_AF-A0A1V4S612-F1
#
_entry.id   AF-A0A1V4S612-F1
#
_cell.length_a   1.000
_cell.length_b   1.000
_cell.length_c   1.000
_cell.angle_alpha   90.00
_cell.angle_beta   90.00
_cell.angle_gamma   90.00
#
_symmetry.space_group_name_H-M   'P 1'
#
loop_
_entity.id
_entity.type
_entity.pdbx_description
1 polymer ?
#
loop_
_entity_poly.entity_id
_entity_poly.type
_entity_poly.pdbx_seq_one_letter_code
_entity_poly.pdbx_strand_id
1 'polypeptide(L)'
;MLASEGRVKADKIILKGLGPKGDCSPETFLKCIEELGESLVRLKIYDVAVWIPFPGNLERDPSGFFCDACITLLRSYEKIYGETAGFYLKTLFSFPREIAGFLEEIAGNLKKSFDHLESCSVIRSVAGDI
;
A
#
# COMPACT_ATOMS: atom_id res chain seq x y z
N MET A 1 2.13 -15.40 -12.57
CA MET A 1 1.47 -15.71 -11.28
C MET A 1 1.12 -14.41 -10.58
N LEU A 2 0.03 -13.80 -11.03
CA LEU A 2 -0.66 -12.76 -10.26
C LEU A 2 -1.48 -13.49 -9.21
N ALA A 3 -1.49 -12.95 -7.99
CA ALA A 3 -2.15 -13.51 -6.82
C ALA A 3 -3.68 -13.52 -7.01
N SER A 4 -4.19 -14.46 -7.80
CA SER A 4 -5.60 -14.70 -8.03
C SER A 4 -5.98 -16.06 -7.43
N GLU A 5 -7.19 -16.15 -6.87
CA GLU A 5 -7.89 -17.40 -6.49
C GLU A 5 -7.59 -18.01 -5.10
N GLY A 6 -7.71 -17.23 -4.01
CA GLY A 6 -8.05 -17.79 -2.70
C GLY A 6 -6.98 -18.63 -1.98
N ARG A 7 -5.69 -18.49 -2.31
CA ARG A 7 -4.60 -19.36 -1.82
C ARG A 7 -3.54 -18.72 -0.92
N VAL A 8 -3.75 -17.51 -0.40
CA VAL A 8 -2.82 -16.95 0.61
C VAL A 8 -3.31 -17.32 2.01
N LYS A 9 -3.04 -18.57 2.42
CA LYS A 9 -2.97 -18.95 3.84
C LYS A 9 -1.62 -18.47 4.38
N ALA A 10 -1.49 -17.17 4.59
CA ALA A 10 -0.39 -16.61 5.35
C ALA A 10 -0.90 -16.31 6.76
N ASP A 11 -0.06 -16.54 7.77
CA ASP A 11 -0.35 -16.08 9.11
C ASP A 11 -0.55 -14.55 9.07
N LYS A 12 -1.75 -14.12 9.45
CA LYS A 12 -2.07 -12.69 9.49
C LYS A 12 -1.45 -12.10 10.74
N ILE A 13 -0.40 -11.31 10.57
CA ILE A 13 0.22 -10.57 11.65
C ILE A 13 -0.39 -9.17 11.67
N ILE A 14 -0.99 -8.78 12.80
CA ILE A 14 -1.38 -7.40 13.04
C ILE A 14 -0.13 -6.65 13.48
N LEU A 15 0.38 -5.78 12.61
CA LEU A 15 1.59 -5.01 12.89
C LEU A 15 1.30 -3.73 13.67
N LYS A 16 0.13 -3.11 13.46
CA LYS A 16 -0.26 -1.86 14.13
C LYS A 16 -1.78 -1.74 14.22
N GLY A 17 -2.28 -1.39 15.40
CA GLY A 17 -3.67 -0.95 15.61
C GLY A 17 -3.74 0.57 15.54
N LEU A 18 -4.76 1.11 14.84
CA LEU A 18 -4.96 2.55 14.66
C LEU A 18 -5.79 3.22 15.78
N GLY A 19 -6.19 2.45 16.80
CA GLY A 19 -7.06 2.93 17.87
C GLY A 19 -8.53 3.08 17.46
N PRO A 20 -9.34 3.78 18.26
CA PRO A 20 -10.76 4.01 17.98
C PRO A 20 -10.97 4.82 16.71
N LYS A 21 -12.07 4.56 15.98
CA LYS A 21 -12.38 5.23 14.70
C LYS A 21 -12.45 6.77 14.84
N GLY A 22 -12.85 7.28 16.01
CA GLY A 22 -12.96 8.72 16.27
C GLY A 22 -11.62 9.45 16.44
N ASP A 23 -10.53 8.71 16.71
CA ASP A 23 -9.22 9.27 17.01
C ASP A 23 -8.26 9.20 15.80
N CYS A 24 -8.69 8.58 14.70
CA CYS A 24 -7.86 8.35 13.52
C CYS A 24 -8.05 9.48 12.49
N SER A 25 -7.24 10.54 12.61
CA SER A 25 -7.14 11.58 11.58
C SER A 25 -6.31 11.09 10.37
N PRO A 26 -6.46 11.68 9.17
CA PRO A 26 -5.62 11.35 8.01
C PRO A 26 -4.11 11.47 8.30
N GLU A 27 -3.70 12.47 9.07
CA GLU A 27 -2.30 12.69 9.46
C GLU A 27 -1.80 11.59 10.39
N THR A 28 -2.61 11.22 11.38
CA THR A 28 -2.30 10.13 12.31
C THR A 28 -2.20 8.80 11.57
N PHE A 29 -3.09 8.58 10.60
CA PHE A 29 -3.07 7.43 9.73
C PHE A 29 -1.79 7.36 8.89
N LEU A 30 -1.41 8.44 8.19
CA LEU A 30 -0.19 8.47 7.38
C LEU A 30 1.07 8.26 8.22
N LYS A 31 1.12 8.84 9.42
CA LYS A 31 2.21 8.57 10.37
C LYS A 31 2.29 7.08 10.76
N CYS A 32 1.15 6.44 10.99
CA CYS A 32 1.12 5.00 11.28
C CYS A 32 1.60 4.17 10.08
N ILE A 33 1.30 4.59 8.85
CA ILE A 33 1.80 3.95 7.63
C ILE A 33 3.32 4.12 7.47
N GLU A 34 3.85 5.30 7.78
CA GLU A 34 5.30 5.55 7.77
C GLU A 34 6.01 4.64 8.80
N GLU A 35 5.52 4.60 10.05
CA GLU A 35 6.05 3.72 11.10
C GLU A 35 5.99 2.23 10.71
N LEU A 36 4.94 1.82 10.00
CA LEU A 36 4.80 0.48 9.45
C LEU A 36 5.88 0.22 8.39
N GLY A 37 6.06 1.13 7.43
CA GLY A 37 7.08 1.02 6.38
C GLY A 37 8.48 0.89 6.97
N GLU A 38 8.84 1.75 7.94
CA GLU A 38 10.12 1.65 8.64
C GLU A 38 10.28 0.31 9.38
N SER A 39 9.21 -0.20 9.99
CA SER A 39 9.25 -1.48 10.69
C SER A 39 9.49 -2.64 9.73
N LEU A 40 8.80 -2.68 8.60
CA LEU A 40 8.98 -3.72 7.59
C LEU A 40 10.40 -3.69 7.00
N VAL A 41 10.96 -2.49 6.76
CA VAL A 41 12.34 -2.31 6.32
C VAL A 41 13.33 -2.85 7.36
N ARG A 42 13.18 -2.48 8.65
CA ARG A 42 14.04 -3.00 9.73
C ARG A 42 13.98 -4.51 9.85
N LEU A 43 12.81 -5.10 9.64
CA LEU A 43 12.59 -6.54 9.64
C LEU A 43 13.04 -7.24 8.35
N LYS A 44 13.53 -6.48 7.35
CA LYS A 44 13.97 -6.99 6.06
C LYS A 44 12.88 -7.79 5.33
N ILE A 45 11.63 -7.33 5.43
CA ILE A 45 10.49 -7.91 4.73
C ILE A 45 10.40 -7.27 3.36
N TYR A 46 10.40 -8.07 2.29
CA TYR A 46 10.42 -7.60 0.90
C TYR A 46 9.26 -8.14 0.04
N ASP A 47 8.46 -9.06 0.58
CA ASP A 47 7.21 -9.54 -0.03
C ASP A 47 6.12 -9.44 1.03
N VAL A 48 5.19 -8.49 0.84
CA VAL A 48 4.17 -8.17 1.85
C VAL A 48 2.83 -7.84 1.19
N ALA A 49 1.75 -8.32 1.80
CA ALA A 49 0.41 -7.88 1.50
C ALA A 49 -0.06 -6.92 2.59
N VAL A 50 -0.48 -5.72 2.19
CA VAL A 50 -0.95 -4.67 3.09
C VAL A 50 -2.41 -4.40 2.78
N TRP A 51 -3.26 -4.57 3.78
CA TRP A 51 -4.64 -4.13 3.71
C TRP A 51 -4.76 -2.74 4.33
N ILE A 52 -5.21 -1.77 3.52
CA ILE A 52 -5.42 -0.40 4.00
C ILE A 52 -6.92 -0.20 4.23
N PRO A 53 -7.38 -0.02 5.47
CA PRO A 53 -8.78 0.17 5.76
C PRO A 53 -9.27 1.54 5.25
N PHE A 54 -10.49 1.60 4.72
CA PHE A 54 -11.14 2.87 4.39
C PHE A 54 -11.67 3.55 5.66
N PRO A 55 -11.29 4.80 5.96
CA PRO A 55 -11.76 5.48 7.17
C PRO A 55 -13.25 5.86 7.12
N GLY A 56 -13.93 5.74 5.97
CA GLY A 56 -15.39 5.85 5.86
C GLY A 56 -15.93 7.28 5.86
N ASN A 57 -15.09 8.28 6.16
CA ASN A 57 -15.44 9.69 6.28
C ASN A 57 -14.75 10.59 5.23
N LEU A 58 -14.01 10.02 4.29
CA LEU A 58 -13.41 10.78 3.19
C LEU A 58 -14.50 11.18 2.20
N GLU A 59 -14.50 12.45 1.78
CA GLU A 59 -15.43 12.98 0.78
C GLU A 59 -15.30 12.25 -0.57
N ARG A 60 -16.17 12.63 -1.54
CA ARG A 60 -16.52 11.97 -2.81
C ARG A 60 -15.38 11.36 -3.66
N ASP A 61 -14.12 11.66 -3.38
CA ASP A 61 -12.95 11.04 -4.01
C ASP A 61 -11.89 10.62 -2.97
N PRO A 62 -11.78 9.31 -2.65
CA PRO A 62 -10.79 8.78 -1.73
C PRO A 62 -9.44 8.43 -2.37
N SER A 63 -9.28 8.62 -3.69
CA SER A 63 -8.11 8.17 -4.46
C SER A 63 -6.79 8.72 -3.93
N GLY A 64 -6.75 10.03 -3.64
CA GLY A 64 -5.58 10.72 -3.11
C GLY A 64 -5.13 10.14 -1.77
N PHE A 65 -6.07 9.90 -0.86
CA PHE A 65 -5.77 9.30 0.45
C PHE A 65 -5.10 7.93 0.33
N PHE A 66 -5.64 7.04 -0.50
CA PHE A 66 -5.06 5.71 -0.70
C PHE A 66 -3.72 5.78 -1.44
N CYS A 67 -3.58 6.69 -2.40
CA CYS A 67 -2.34 6.93 -3.09
C CYS A 67 -1.25 7.39 -2.13
N ASP A 68 -1.54 8.38 -1.27
CA ASP A 68 -0.62 8.89 -0.26
C ASP A 68 -0.20 7.80 0.73
N ALA A 69 -1.13 6.95 1.14
CA ALA A 69 -0.83 5.80 2.00
C ALA A 69 0.16 4.85 1.32
N CYS A 70 -0.09 4.47 0.06
CA CYS A 70 0.80 3.58 -0.68
C CYS A 70 2.19 4.20 -0.89
N ILE A 71 2.24 5.46 -1.30
CA ILE A 71 3.49 6.20 -1.50
C ILE A 71 4.27 6.29 -0.19
N THR A 72 3.60 6.66 0.90
CA THR A 72 4.23 6.79 2.23
C THR A 72 4.87 5.47 2.66
N LEU A 73 4.17 4.34 2.49
CA LEU A 73 4.73 3.03 2.83
C LEU A 73 5.98 2.70 1.99
N LEU A 74 5.89 2.90 0.67
CA LEU A 74 6.95 2.54 -0.27
C LEU A 74 8.18 3.45 -0.14
N ARG A 75 7.99 4.73 0.20
CA ARG A 75 9.08 5.68 0.47
C ARG A 75 10.00 5.24 1.59
N SER A 76 9.51 4.50 2.59
CA SER A 76 10.37 3.94 3.63
C SER A 76 11.43 2.99 3.06
N TYR A 77 11.07 2.20 2.05
CA TYR A 77 12.01 1.31 1.35
C TYR A 77 12.91 2.09 0.42
N GLU A 78 12.36 3.00 -0.36
CA GLU A 78 13.13 3.86 -1.27
C GLU A 78 14.22 4.65 -0.52
N LYS A 79 13.91 5.21 0.65
CA LYS A 79 14.87 5.95 1.48
C LYS A 79 16.09 5.10 1.90
N ILE A 80 15.90 3.80 2.09
CA ILE A 80 16.95 2.90 2.58
C ILE A 80 17.68 2.19 1.44
N TYR A 81 16.95 1.78 0.42
CA TYR A 81 17.48 0.95 -0.66
C TYR A 81 17.71 1.73 -1.95
N GLY A 82 17.09 2.88 -2.18
CA GLY A 82 17.29 3.74 -3.35
C GLY A 82 17.39 2.97 -4.66
N GLU A 83 18.49 3.18 -5.39
CA GLU A 83 18.83 2.50 -6.64
C GLU A 83 19.73 1.25 -6.44
N THR A 84 19.72 0.64 -5.24
CA THR A 84 20.62 -0.48 -4.94
C THR A 84 20.41 -1.64 -5.91
N ALA A 85 21.45 -2.00 -6.65
CA ALA A 85 21.46 -3.12 -7.56
C ALA A 85 21.08 -4.43 -6.82
N GLY A 86 19.92 -4.98 -7.17
CA GLY A 86 19.42 -6.26 -6.63
C GLY A 86 18.33 -6.17 -5.57
N PHE A 87 17.88 -4.98 -5.18
CA PHE A 87 16.72 -4.84 -4.30
C PHE A 87 15.41 -5.05 -5.08
N TYR A 88 14.58 -6.00 -4.64
CA TYR A 88 13.26 -6.27 -5.21
C TYR A 88 12.20 -6.23 -4.11
N LEU A 89 11.26 -5.29 -4.22
CA LEU A 89 10.11 -5.15 -3.34
C LEU A 89 8.84 -5.58 -4.06
N LYS A 90 8.07 -6.46 -3.43
CA LYS A 90 6.73 -6.83 -3.88
C LYS A 90 5.73 -6.47 -2.80
N THR A 91 4.87 -5.51 -3.11
CA THR A 91 3.80 -5.07 -2.21
C THR A 91 2.44 -5.27 -2.87
N LEU A 92 1.56 -6.00 -2.21
CA LEU A 92 0.16 -6.14 -2.62
C LEU A 92 -0.72 -5.26 -1.73
N PHE A 93 -1.27 -4.18 -2.28
CA PHE A 93 -2.25 -3.36 -1.59
C PHE A 93 -3.66 -3.90 -1.82
N SER A 94 -4.38 -4.13 -0.73
CA SER A 94 -5.80 -4.50 -0.76
C SER A 94 -6.64 -3.31 -0.31
N PHE A 95 -7.62 -2.94 -1.15
CA PHE A 95 -8.52 -1.82 -0.95
C PHE A 95 -9.99 -2.28 -0.91
N PRO A 96 -10.88 -1.49 -0.28
CA PRO A 96 -12.33 -1.73 -0.37
C PRO A 96 -12.88 -1.55 -1.79
N ARG A 97 -14.01 -2.22 -2.08
CA ARG A 97 -14.61 -2.27 -3.43
C ARG A 97 -15.01 -0.88 -3.94
N GLU A 98 -15.35 0.01 -3.03
CA GLU A 98 -15.71 1.41 -3.27
C GLU A 98 -14.60 2.18 -3.99
N ILE A 99 -13.35 1.73 -3.87
CA ILE A 99 -12.16 2.34 -4.46
C ILE A 99 -11.85 1.78 -5.85
N ALA A 100 -12.56 0.72 -6.29
CA ALA A 100 -12.27 0.03 -7.54
C ALA A 100 -12.27 0.97 -8.77
N GLY A 101 -13.15 1.98 -8.77
CA GLY A 101 -13.22 2.99 -9.83
C GLY A 101 -12.01 3.92 -9.93
N PHE A 102 -11.22 4.04 -8.85
CA PHE A 102 -10.06 4.92 -8.75
C PHE A 102 -8.72 4.19 -8.88
N LEU A 103 -8.72 2.86 -9.05
CA LEU A 103 -7.49 2.08 -9.07
C LEU A 103 -6.55 2.45 -10.21
N GLU A 104 -7.08 2.88 -11.36
CA GLU A 104 -6.23 3.31 -12.48
C GLU A 104 -5.52 4.62 -12.17
N GLU A 105 -6.21 5.56 -11.53
CA GLU A 105 -5.64 6.82 -11.09
C GLU A 105 -4.55 6.58 -10.02
N ILE A 106 -4.85 5.76 -9.02
CA ILE A 106 -3.89 5.38 -7.97
C ILE A 106 -2.66 4.72 -8.59
N ALA A 107 -2.84 3.76 -9.51
CA ALA A 107 -1.74 3.09 -10.19
C ALA A 107 -0.89 4.06 -11.02
N GLY A 108 -1.54 4.98 -11.75
CA GLY A 108 -0.86 6.01 -12.53
C GLY A 108 -0.03 6.96 -11.67
N ASN A 109 -0.57 7.39 -10.52
CA ASN A 109 0.12 8.28 -9.58
C ASN A 109 1.28 7.56 -8.87
N LEU A 110 1.12 6.28 -8.52
CA LEU A 110 2.21 5.45 -8.02
C LEU A 110 3.34 5.34 -9.04
N LYS A 111 3.02 5.02 -10.29
CA LYS A 111 4.04 4.91 -11.34
C LYS A 111 4.81 6.22 -11.52
N LYS A 112 4.11 7.36 -11.57
CA LYS A 112 4.76 8.69 -11.64
C LYS A 112 5.66 8.98 -10.45
N SER A 113 5.25 8.57 -9.24
CA SER A 113 6.00 8.83 -8.01
C SER A 113 7.31 8.03 -7.91
N PHE A 114 7.42 6.95 -8.67
CA PHE A 114 8.55 6.02 -8.66
C PHE A 114 9.14 5.81 -10.07
N ASP A 115 8.92 6.76 -11.00
CA ASP A 115 9.34 6.65 -12.40
C ASP A 115 10.87 6.65 -12.56
N HIS A 116 11.59 7.22 -11.58
CA HIS A 116 13.05 7.18 -11.51
C HIS A 116 13.61 5.80 -11.14
N LEU A 117 12.78 4.86 -10.67
CA LEU A 117 13.20 3.50 -10.40
C LEU A 117 13.11 2.68 -11.70
N GLU A 118 14.26 2.34 -12.29
CA GLU A 118 14.39 1.66 -13.60
C GLU A 118 13.57 0.35 -13.73
N SER A 119 13.16 -0.27 -12.61
CA SER A 119 12.46 -1.56 -12.58
C SER A 119 11.11 -1.55 -11.86
N CYS A 120 10.50 -0.39 -11.62
CA CYS A 120 9.18 -0.32 -10.98
C CYS A 120 8.07 -0.83 -11.92
N SER A 121 7.30 -1.81 -11.45
CA SER A 121 6.09 -2.26 -12.12
C SER A 121 4.90 -2.18 -11.17
N VAL A 122 3.87 -1.45 -11.59
CA VAL A 122 2.60 -1.35 -10.87
C VAL A 122 1.58 -2.18 -11.61
N ILE A 123 1.01 -3.18 -10.94
CA ILE A 123 -0.03 -4.05 -11.50
C ILE A 123 -1.32 -3.81 -10.73
N ARG A 124 -2.40 -3.50 -11.45
CA ARG A 124 -3.74 -3.40 -10.89
C ARG A 124 -4.56 -4.63 -11.22
N SER A 125 -5.38 -5.05 -10.27
CA SER A 125 -6.39 -6.09 -10.45
C SER A 125 -7.58 -5.76 -9.57
N VAL A 126 -8.78 -5.91 -10.14
CA VAL A 126 -10.02 -5.96 -9.38
C VAL A 126 -10.38 -7.43 -9.30
N ALA A 127 -10.58 -7.96 -8.10
CA ALA A 127 -11.24 -9.25 -7.96
C ALA A 127 -12.68 -9.09 -8.45
N GLY A 128 -12.98 -9.64 -9.63
CA GLY A 128 -14.28 -9.53 -10.29
C GLY A 128 -15.10 -10.80 -10.12
N ASP A 129 -16.25 -10.64 -9.47
CA ASP A 129 -17.57 -11.22 -9.76
C ASP A 129 -17.58 -12.58 -10.49
N ILE A 130 -17.75 -13.67 -9.73
CA ILE A 130 -18.46 -14.88 -10.18
C ILE A 130 -19.86 -14.82 -9.58
#